data_AF-A0A3M0XSW4-F1
#
_entry.id   AF-A0A3M0XSW4-F1
#
_cell.length_a   1.000
_cell.length_b   1.000
_cell.length_c   1.000
_cell.angle_alpha   90.00
_cell.angle_beta   90.00
_cell.angle_gamma   90.00
#
_symmetry.space_group_name_H-M   'P 1'
#
loop_
_entity.id
_entity.type
_entity.pdbx_description
1 polymer ?
#
loop_
_entity_poly.entity_id
_entity_poly.type
_entity_poly.pdbx_seq_one_letter_code
_entity_poly.pdbx_strand_id
1 'polypeptide(L)'
;MMLDADIVACSPTSVYRVLRAGGYLRRWNHKPSKKGGGFHQPSGPHRHWHVDIAYLNIAGTFYFLCTVLDGYSRYIVHWEIREKMEEIDVETIIQRAREK
;
A
#
# COMPACT_ATOMS: atom_id res chain seq x y z
N MET A 1 44.08 0.61 27.39
CA MET A 1 43.01 0.56 26.37
C MET A 1 43.61 -0.16 25.18
N MET A 2 43.02 -1.28 24.75
CA MET A 2 43.58 -2.18 23.71
C MET A 2 43.26 -1.63 22.30
N LEU A 3 43.69 -0.40 22.04
CA LEU A 3 43.47 0.28 20.75
C LEU A 3 44.09 -0.50 19.59
N ASP A 4 45.23 -1.15 19.82
CA ASP A 4 45.95 -1.95 18.82
C ASP A 4 45.24 -3.27 18.47
N ALA A 5 44.25 -3.68 19.27
CA ALA A 5 43.37 -4.82 19.01
C ALA A 5 42.03 -4.40 18.38
N ASP A 6 41.89 -3.13 17.99
CA ASP A 6 40.65 -2.52 17.51
C ASP A 6 39.47 -2.61 18.51
N ILE A 7 39.79 -2.76 19.81
CA ILE A 7 38.81 -2.88 20.88
C ILE A 7 38.85 -1.61 21.74
N VAL A 8 37.78 -0.83 21.61
CA VAL A 8 37.58 0.43 22.34
C VAL A 8 36.48 0.26 23.38
N ALA A 9 36.82 0.51 24.65
CA ALA A 9 35.84 0.66 25.71
C ALA A 9 35.39 2.12 25.80
N CYS A 10 34.08 2.36 25.81
CA CYS A 10 33.52 3.69 26.04
C CYS A 10 32.28 3.61 26.93
N SER A 11 31.96 4.71 27.61
CA SER A 11 30.75 4.76 28.43
C SER A 11 29.49 4.64 27.54
N PRO A 12 28.39 4.04 28.05
CA PRO A 12 27.10 4.03 27.34
C PRO A 12 26.65 5.43 26.89
N THR A 13 26.98 6.46 27.66
CA THR A 13 26.69 7.86 27.36
C THR A 13 27.47 8.36 26.14
N SER A 14 28.73 7.95 26.01
CA SER A 14 29.56 8.24 24.82
C SER A 14 28.99 7.56 23.58
N VAL A 15 28.60 6.29 23.68
CA VAL A 15 27.93 5.54 22.59
C VAL A 15 26.66 6.27 22.15
N TYR A 16 25.79 6.63 23.11
CA TYR A 16 24.55 7.34 22.81
C TYR A 16 24.80 8.67 22.09
N ARG A 17 25.77 9.48 22.55
CA ARG A 17 26.08 10.77 21.93
C ARG A 17 26.56 10.62 20.49
N VAL A 18 27.46 9.67 20.23
CA VAL A 18 28.00 9.41 18.88
C VAL A 18 26.89 8.92 17.94
N LEU A 19 26.09 7.94 18.38
CA LEU A 19 24.99 7.42 17.56
C LEU A 19 23.89 8.45 17.33
N ARG A 20 23.60 9.31 18.32
CA ARG A 20 22.65 10.42 18.18
C ARG A 20 23.14 11.45 17.17
N ALA A 21 24.41 11.84 17.27
CA ALA A 21 25.02 12.81 16.36
C ALA A 21 25.04 12.30 14.91
N GLY A 22 25.30 11.00 14.71
CA GLY A 22 25.25 10.36 13.39
C GLY A 22 23.84 10.05 12.88
N GLY A 23 22.78 10.35 13.65
CA GLY A 23 21.39 10.08 13.25
C GLY A 23 21.01 8.59 13.23
N TYR A 24 21.79 7.71 13.86
CA TYR A 24 21.59 6.26 13.86
C TYR A 24 20.60 5.77 14.94
N LEU A 25 20.18 6.64 15.86
CA LEU A 25 19.19 6.32 16.90
C LEU A 25 17.75 6.57 16.47
N ARG A 26 17.47 6.67 15.16
CA ARG A 26 16.09 6.85 14.65
C ARG A 26 15.29 5.58 14.93
N ARG A 27 14.16 5.72 15.62
CA ARG A 27 13.23 4.61 15.91
C ARG A 27 12.72 3.94 14.63
N TRP A 28 12.53 4.71 13.56
CA TRP A 28 12.11 4.24 12.25
C TRP A 28 13.05 4.78 11.16
N ASN A 29 13.61 3.87 10.37
CA ASN A 29 14.43 4.20 9.21
C ASN A 29 13.52 4.26 7.95
N HIS A 30 12.69 5.30 7.85
CA HIS A 30 11.79 5.46 6.71
C HIS A 30 12.60 5.67 5.42
N LYS A 31 12.31 4.86 4.41
CA LYS A 31 12.74 5.14 3.04
C LYS A 31 12.00 6.39 2.54
N PRO A 32 12.63 7.24 1.70
CA PRO A 32 11.92 8.31 1.01
C PRO A 32 10.71 7.77 0.26
N SER A 33 9.61 8.54 0.27
CA SER A 33 8.41 8.16 -0.46
C SER A 33 8.66 8.12 -1.95
N LYS A 34 8.22 7.07 -2.63
CA LYS A 34 8.17 6.99 -4.11
C LYS A 34 6.88 7.59 -4.68
N LYS A 35 6.08 8.28 -3.87
CA LYS A 35 4.80 8.87 -4.28
C LYS A 35 5.02 9.86 -5.43
N GLY A 36 4.24 9.70 -6.50
CA GLY A 36 4.27 10.58 -7.68
C GLY A 36 5.21 10.17 -8.82
N GLY A 37 6.01 9.11 -8.66
CA GLY A 37 7.02 8.75 -9.67
C GLY A 37 6.61 7.75 -10.76
N GLY A 38 5.40 7.18 -10.73
CA GLY A 38 5.06 6.01 -11.56
C GLY A 38 3.76 6.08 -12.36
N PHE A 39 2.66 6.54 -11.76
CA PHE A 39 1.33 6.47 -12.39
C PHE A 39 0.85 7.85 -12.84
N HIS A 40 0.62 7.99 -14.15
CA HIS A 40 -0.01 9.17 -14.73
C HIS A 40 -1.52 9.02 -14.66
N GLN A 41 -2.19 9.98 -14.02
CA GLN A 41 -3.64 9.96 -13.90
C GLN A 41 -4.29 10.11 -15.29
N PRO A 42 -5.41 9.42 -15.55
CA PRO A 42 -6.15 9.59 -16.81
C PRO A 42 -6.60 11.05 -16.99
N SER A 43 -6.68 11.51 -18.23
CA SER A 43 -7.03 12.91 -18.56
C SER A 43 -8.54 13.20 -18.61
N GLY A 44 -9.37 12.17 -18.44
CA GLY A 44 -10.83 12.34 -18.42
C GLY A 44 -11.57 11.06 -18.00
N PRO A 45 -12.89 11.16 -17.76
CA PRO A 45 -13.72 10.03 -17.35
C PRO A 45 -13.70 8.88 -18.37
N HIS A 46 -13.86 7.66 -17.88
CA HIS A 46 -13.93 6.42 -18.65
C HIS A 46 -12.71 6.12 -19.53
N ARG A 47 -11.57 6.76 -19.27
CA ARG A 47 -10.31 6.46 -19.97
C ARG A 47 -9.60 5.27 -19.36
N HIS A 48 -9.55 5.19 -18.04
CA HIS A 48 -9.02 4.04 -17.30
C HIS A 48 -10.00 3.69 -16.18
N TRP A 49 -10.27 2.40 -16.01
CA TRP A 49 -10.97 1.88 -14.83
C TRP A 49 -9.99 1.08 -13.97
N HIS A 50 -10.16 1.20 -12.66
CA HIS A 50 -9.46 0.40 -11.68
C HIS A 50 -10.44 -0.62 -11.12
N VAL A 51 -9.97 -1.86 -10.99
CA VAL A 51 -10.68 -2.91 -10.27
C VAL A 51 -9.96 -3.12 -8.95
N ASP A 52 -10.69 -3.02 -7.85
CA ASP A 52 -10.16 -3.24 -6.51
C ASP A 52 -11.05 -4.21 -5.75
N ILE A 53 -10.42 -5.11 -4.99
CA ILE A 53 -11.12 -6.15 -4.25
C ILE A 53 -10.71 -6.10 -2.79
N ALA A 54 -11.70 -6.02 -1.91
CA ALA A 54 -11.51 -5.99 -0.47
C ALA A 54 -12.22 -7.17 0.21
N TYR A 55 -11.60 -7.70 1.27
CA TYR A 55 -12.25 -8.62 2.18
C TYR A 55 -13.29 -7.88 3.03
N LEU A 56 -14.48 -8.44 3.13
CA LEU A 56 -15.56 -7.92 3.95
C LEU A 56 -16.02 -9.02 4.92
N ASN A 57 -16.03 -8.73 6.21
CA ASN A 57 -16.67 -9.62 7.19
C ASN A 57 -18.10 -9.14 7.43
N ILE A 58 -19.08 -9.96 7.07
CA ILE A 58 -20.49 -9.73 7.37
C ILE A 58 -20.95 -10.84 8.31
N ALA A 59 -21.30 -10.48 9.54
CA ALA A 59 -21.85 -11.39 10.54
C ALA A 59 -20.99 -12.66 10.78
N GLY A 60 -19.66 -12.54 10.72
CA GLY A 60 -18.74 -13.66 10.93
C GLY A 60 -18.37 -14.43 9.65
N THR A 61 -19.02 -14.15 8.52
CA THR A 61 -18.69 -14.74 7.22
C THR A 61 -17.86 -13.78 6.39
N PHE A 62 -16.82 -14.30 5.73
CA PHE A 62 -15.99 -13.51 4.83
C PHE A 62 -16.54 -13.52 3.40
N TYR A 63 -16.64 -12.33 2.82
CA TYR A 63 -17.02 -12.07 1.44
C TYR A 63 -15.96 -11.21 0.75
N PHE A 64 -16.10 -11.07 -0.56
CA PHE A 64 -15.26 -10.23 -1.40
C PHE A 64 -16.10 -9.12 -2.00
N LEU A 65 -15.80 -7.87 -1.62
CA LEU A 65 -16.32 -6.69 -2.29
C LEU A 65 -15.42 -6.39 -3.49
N CYS A 66 -15.94 -6.55 -4.70
CA CYS A 66 -15.25 -6.17 -5.93
C CYS A 66 -15.85 -4.86 -6.44
N THR A 67 -15.00 -3.87 -6.68
CA THR A 67 -15.39 -2.52 -7.12
C THR A 67 -14.72 -2.17 -8.43
N VAL A 68 -15.48 -1.55 -9.33
CA VAL A 68 -14.99 -0.96 -10.59
C VAL A 68 -15.09 0.55 -10.45
N LEU A 69 -13.95 1.22 -10.47
CA LEU A 69 -13.82 2.64 -10.21
C LEU A 69 -13.24 3.38 -11.41
N ASP A 70 -13.83 4.51 -11.77
CA ASP A 70 -13.28 5.39 -12.78
C ASP A 70 -12.01 6.09 -12.28
N GLY A 71 -10.91 5.92 -13.01
CA GLY A 71 -9.59 6.39 -12.60
C GLY A 71 -9.46 7.91 -12.59
N TYR A 72 -10.31 8.64 -13.32
CA TYR A 72 -10.27 10.10 -13.36
C TYR A 72 -11.16 10.72 -12.28
N SER A 73 -12.44 10.40 -12.30
CA SER A 73 -13.45 11.01 -11.42
C SER A 73 -13.52 10.37 -10.04
N ARG A 74 -12.92 9.19 -9.86
CA ARG A 74 -13.05 8.34 -8.66
C ARG A 74 -14.47 7.82 -8.42
N TYR A 75 -15.36 7.95 -9.40
CA TYR A 75 -16.72 7.42 -9.34
C TYR A 75 -16.72 5.89 -9.35
N ILE A 76 -17.54 5.26 -8.51
CA ILE A 76 -17.74 3.81 -8.54
C ILE A 76 -18.74 3.50 -9.65
N VAL A 77 -18.24 3.00 -10.77
CA VAL A 77 -19.03 2.62 -11.94
C VAL A 77 -19.93 1.43 -11.60
N HIS A 78 -19.36 0.44 -10.92
CA HIS A 78 -20.09 -0.73 -10.46
C HIS A 78 -19.41 -1.39 -9.25
N TRP A 79 -20.16 -2.18 -8.51
CA TRP A 79 -19.64 -2.98 -7.41
C TRP A 79 -20.60 -4.12 -7.12
N GLU A 80 -20.05 -5.23 -6.63
CA GLU A 80 -20.82 -6.36 -6.11
C GLU A 80 -20.07 -7.03 -4.95
N ILE A 81 -20.83 -7.73 -4.10
CA ILE A 81 -20.29 -8.60 -3.05
C ILE A 81 -20.44 -10.04 -3.51
N ARG A 82 -19.37 -10.82 -3.43
CA ARG A 82 -19.30 -12.23 -3.84
C ARG A 82 -18.85 -13.10 -2.68
N GLU A 83 -19.32 -14.33 -2.66
CA GLU A 83 -18.86 -15.36 -1.71
C GLU A 83 -17.47 -15.89 -2.08
N LYS A 84 -17.10 -15.78 -3.36
CA LYS A 84 -15.84 -16.26 -3.91
C LYS A 84 -15.11 -15.15 -4.69
N MET A 85 -13.83 -15.37 -4.92
CA MET A 85 -12.97 -14.55 -5.77
C MET A 85 -12.43 -15.43 -6.91
N GLU A 86 -13.32 -15.97 -7.74
CA GLU A 86 -12.94 -16.68 -8.95
C GLU A 86 -12.88 -15.71 -10.15
N GLU A 87 -12.18 -16.09 -11.21
CA GLU A 87 -12.02 -15.26 -12.41
C GLU A 87 -13.39 -14.86 -13.00
N ILE A 88 -14.32 -15.82 -13.07
CA ILE A 88 -15.67 -15.61 -13.60
C ILE A 88 -16.48 -14.58 -12.80
N ASP A 89 -16.25 -14.49 -11.48
CA ASP A 89 -16.92 -13.52 -10.62
C ASP A 89 -16.49 -12.10 -10.99
N VAL A 90 -15.18 -11.89 -11.17
CA VAL A 90 -14.61 -10.59 -11.51
C VAL A 90 -14.96 -10.21 -12.95
N GLU A 91 -14.85 -11.14 -13.90
CA GLU A 91 -15.22 -10.90 -15.29
C GLU A 91 -16.69 -10.49 -15.42
N THR A 92 -17.59 -11.20 -14.75
CA THR A 92 -19.03 -10.88 -14.74
C THR A 92 -19.30 -9.47 -14.24
N ILE A 93 -18.63 -9.06 -13.16
CA ILE A 93 -18.76 -7.70 -12.61
C ILE A 93 -18.23 -6.67 -13.60
N ILE A 94 -17.12 -6.93 -14.28
CA ILE A 94 -16.57 -6.02 -15.29
C ILE A 94 -17.53 -5.90 -16.48
N GLN A 95 -18.11 -7.00 -16.97
CA GLN A 95 -19.08 -6.95 -18.07
C GLN A 95 -20.31 -6.13 -17.68
N ARG A 96 -20.88 -6.36 -16.49
CA ARG A 96 -22.00 -5.56 -15.96
C ARG A 96 -21.67 -4.09 -15.80
N ALA A 97 -20.43 -3.75 -15.47
CA ALA A 97 -19.98 -2.36 -15.39
C ALA A 97 -19.94 -1.68 -16.77
N ARG A 98 -19.68 -2.42 -17.85
CA ARG A 98 -19.66 -1.90 -19.23
C ARG A 98 -21.05 -1.64 -19.81
N GLU A 99 -22.06 -2.33 -19.30
CA GLU A 99 -23.46 -2.22 -19.76
C GLU A 99 -24.24 -1.06 -19.13
N LYS A 100 -23.62 -0.32 -18.20
CA LYS A 100 -24.19 0.86 -17.54
C LYS A 100 -23.65 2.16 -18.12
#